data_AF-A0A2N5ISQ5-F1
#
_entry.id   AF-A0A2N5ISQ5-F1
#
_cell.length_a   1.000
_cell.length_b   1.000
_cell.length_c   1.000
_cell.angle_alpha   90.00
_cell.angle_beta   90.00
_cell.angle_gamma   90.00
#
_symmetry.space_group_name_H-M   'P 1'
#
loop_
_entity.id
_entity.type
_entity.pdbx_description
1 polymer ?
#
loop_
_entity_poly.entity_id
_entity_poly.type
_entity_poly.pdbx_seq_one_letter_code
_entity_poly.pdbx_strand_id
1 'polypeptide(L)'
;MSVNFDSTFGFDPGVQDSSMAARGLYATMVTWCDHQIYTRPDSFDGTFDLKRVRSVGGNARLVRELVENGLFEEVGEGLYRVVTRRGLAVFGSFKNQKKPLTPEEAAELHEKKAAAGHAGGKASGAARRAKAEANAKQNEADAKQTASTSTKQTGSTTVPNQTMPSSSPNPSGPESKQTVSIAEIEARAMLDPFATAWSLYPKHTGSPDRARIAWQAIVDGRAVTPRATPEALLAAVTRYQKAVRDGDADDRFVKGMGRWLEEGGYLDWLPAPPKPRYTWGICDEQWLQDHILSQVPEGSFEGSIVGTFWANVKAGGDPEQAAERVVKELTRKGRPS
;
A
#
# COMPACT_ATOMS: atom_id res chain seq x y z
N MET A 1 -18.62 -8.26 17.77
CA MET A 1 -17.52 -7.93 18.71
C MET A 1 -16.27 -7.79 17.84
N SER A 2 -15.51 -6.71 17.98
CA SER A 2 -14.35 -6.40 17.15
C SER A 2 -13.13 -7.26 17.51
N VAL A 3 -12.30 -7.58 16.52
CA VAL A 3 -10.92 -8.02 16.76
C VAL A 3 -10.18 -6.85 17.37
N ASN A 4 -9.75 -6.99 18.62
CA ASN A 4 -8.84 -6.03 19.21
C ASN A 4 -7.44 -6.63 19.08
N PHE A 5 -6.61 -6.02 18.23
CA PHE A 5 -5.17 -6.07 18.49
C PHE A 5 -4.97 -5.51 19.89
N ASP A 6 -4.50 -6.35 20.81
CA ASP A 6 -4.13 -5.86 22.13
C ASP A 6 -3.06 -4.77 21.95
N SER A 7 -3.09 -3.77 22.81
CA SER A 7 -2.05 -2.73 22.93
C SER A 7 -0.63 -3.31 23.01
N THR A 8 -0.50 -4.59 23.36
CA THR A 8 0.74 -5.34 23.42
C THR A 8 1.21 -5.96 22.10
N PHE A 9 0.42 -5.89 21.00
CA PHE A 9 0.76 -6.52 19.71
C PHE A 9 2.11 -6.05 19.15
N GLY A 10 2.39 -4.74 19.22
CA GLY A 10 3.67 -4.20 18.78
C GLY A 10 4.88 -4.57 19.65
N PHE A 11 4.64 -5.23 20.79
CA PHE A 11 5.66 -5.63 21.76
C PHE A 11 5.95 -7.13 21.75
N ASP A 12 5.22 -7.94 20.98
CA ASP A 12 5.55 -9.35 20.81
C ASP A 12 6.87 -9.47 20.01
N PRO A 13 7.88 -10.23 20.49
CA PRO A 13 9.16 -10.36 19.81
C PRO A 13 9.04 -10.82 18.35
N GLY A 14 8.16 -11.78 18.06
CA GLY A 14 7.94 -12.26 16.70
C GLY A 14 7.35 -11.18 15.78
N VAL A 15 6.56 -10.26 16.34
CA VAL A 15 6.08 -9.07 15.61
C VAL A 15 7.23 -8.10 15.37
N GLN A 16 8.08 -7.84 16.38
CA GLN A 16 9.20 -6.91 16.26
C GLN A 16 10.30 -7.39 15.29
N ASP A 17 10.50 -8.70 15.21
CA ASP A 17 11.47 -9.32 14.31
C ASP A 17 10.94 -9.49 12.88
N SER A 18 9.64 -9.33 12.67
CA SER A 18 9.01 -9.36 11.35
C SER A 18 9.16 -8.04 10.59
N SER A 19 9.32 -8.11 9.28
CA SER A 19 9.26 -6.97 8.36
C SER A 19 7.87 -6.30 8.37
N MET A 20 7.81 -5.02 7.96
CA MET A 20 6.53 -4.30 7.84
C MET A 20 5.53 -5.00 6.91
N ALA A 21 6.03 -5.62 5.83
CA ALA A 21 5.20 -6.37 4.90
C ALA A 21 4.61 -7.64 5.55
N ALA A 22 5.41 -8.39 6.31
CA ALA A 22 4.94 -9.55 7.04
C ALA A 22 3.93 -9.17 8.13
N ARG A 23 4.18 -8.10 8.89
CA ARG A 23 3.23 -7.58 9.89
C ARG A 23 1.89 -7.18 9.25
N GLY A 24 1.93 -6.50 8.11
CA GLY A 24 0.74 -6.14 7.34
C GLY A 24 -0.05 -7.36 6.86
N LEU A 25 0.67 -8.38 6.35
CA LEU A 25 0.07 -9.65 5.94
C LEU A 25 -0.59 -10.36 7.14
N TYR A 26 0.12 -10.46 8.26
CA TYR A 26 -0.39 -11.05 9.49
C TYR A 26 -1.69 -10.36 9.93
N ALA A 27 -1.69 -9.02 10.00
CA ALA A 27 -2.87 -8.26 10.43
C ALA A 27 -4.08 -8.48 9.52
N THR A 28 -3.83 -8.55 8.22
CA THR A 28 -4.87 -8.81 7.20
C THR A 28 -5.44 -10.22 7.36
N MET A 29 -4.57 -11.23 7.51
CA MET A 29 -4.98 -12.62 7.65
C MET A 29 -5.73 -12.89 8.96
N VAL A 30 -5.31 -12.27 10.07
CA VAL A 30 -6.03 -12.31 11.35
C VAL A 30 -7.45 -11.77 11.17
N THR A 31 -7.59 -10.60 10.56
CA THR A 31 -8.90 -9.97 10.34
C THR A 31 -9.81 -10.84 9.47
N TRP A 32 -9.23 -11.44 8.42
CA TRP A 32 -9.97 -12.35 7.56
C TRP A 32 -10.38 -13.64 8.29
N CYS A 33 -9.48 -14.25 9.06
CA CYS A 33 -9.79 -15.44 9.85
C CYS A 33 -10.90 -15.17 10.86
N ASP A 34 -10.86 -14.05 11.58
CA ASP A 34 -11.93 -13.68 12.50
C ASP A 34 -13.29 -13.53 11.80
N HIS A 35 -13.29 -12.87 10.63
CA HIS A 35 -14.50 -12.73 9.83
C HIS A 35 -15.05 -14.09 9.34
N GLN A 36 -14.18 -15.00 8.91
CA GLN A 36 -14.60 -16.35 8.50
C GLN A 36 -15.15 -17.14 9.71
N ILE A 37 -14.46 -17.09 10.85
CA ILE A 37 -14.91 -17.73 12.09
C ILE A 37 -16.29 -17.20 12.52
N TYR A 38 -16.55 -15.90 12.34
CA TYR A 38 -17.82 -15.28 12.68
C TYR A 38 -18.94 -15.65 11.70
N THR A 39 -18.66 -15.63 10.39
CA THR A 39 -19.68 -15.83 9.35
C THR A 39 -19.93 -17.29 9.01
N ARG A 40 -18.98 -18.17 9.34
CA ARG A 40 -18.97 -19.60 8.98
C ARG A 40 -18.44 -20.47 10.13
N PRO A 41 -19.02 -20.41 11.34
CA PRO A 41 -18.48 -21.07 12.53
C PRO A 41 -18.40 -22.60 12.40
N ASP A 42 -19.32 -23.22 11.65
CA ASP A 42 -19.40 -24.68 11.52
C ASP A 42 -18.57 -25.24 10.37
N SER A 43 -18.09 -24.40 9.44
CA SER A 43 -17.42 -24.84 8.22
C SER A 43 -16.01 -24.30 8.03
N PHE A 44 -15.59 -23.31 8.83
CA PHE A 44 -14.25 -22.75 8.76
C PHE A 44 -13.41 -23.27 9.93
N ASP A 45 -12.36 -24.03 9.59
CA ASP A 45 -11.48 -24.71 10.56
C ASP A 45 -10.32 -23.82 11.06
N GLY A 46 -10.28 -22.56 10.63
CA GLY A 46 -9.22 -21.62 11.00
C GLY A 46 -7.99 -21.66 10.09
N THR A 47 -7.98 -22.51 9.06
CA THR A 47 -6.82 -22.66 8.16
C THR A 47 -6.95 -21.86 6.87
N PHE A 48 -5.82 -21.58 6.24
CA PHE A 48 -5.76 -20.91 4.94
C PHE A 48 -4.56 -21.40 4.13
N ASP A 49 -4.69 -21.31 2.80
CA ASP A 49 -3.65 -21.74 1.86
C ASP A 49 -2.87 -20.55 1.28
N LEU A 50 -1.80 -20.86 0.53
CA LEU A 50 -1.01 -19.84 -0.18
C LEU A 50 -1.84 -19.09 -1.24
N LYS A 51 -2.89 -19.70 -1.80
CA LYS A 51 -3.78 -19.02 -2.75
C LYS A 51 -4.51 -17.87 -2.05
N ARG A 52 -4.98 -18.09 -0.82
CA ARG A 52 -5.60 -17.05 -0.01
C ARG A 52 -4.61 -15.96 0.36
N VAL A 53 -3.39 -16.33 0.76
CA VAL A 53 -2.31 -15.37 1.03
C VAL A 53 -2.04 -14.47 -0.17
N ARG A 54 -1.92 -15.04 -1.39
CA ARG A 54 -1.72 -14.27 -2.62
C ARG A 54 -2.87 -13.31 -2.92
N SER A 55 -4.11 -13.73 -2.64
CA SER A 55 -5.29 -12.89 -2.88
C SER A 55 -5.33 -11.60 -2.04
N VAL A 56 -4.52 -11.50 -0.99
CA VAL A 56 -4.36 -10.30 -0.15
C VAL A 56 -3.01 -9.61 -0.34
N GLY A 57 -2.29 -9.91 -1.42
CA GLY A 57 -0.99 -9.32 -1.74
C GLY A 57 0.19 -9.93 -0.96
N GLY A 58 -0.03 -11.05 -0.25
CA GLY A 58 1.03 -11.81 0.39
C GLY A 58 1.75 -12.76 -0.58
N ASN A 59 2.85 -13.36 -0.13
CA ASN A 59 3.58 -14.38 -0.89
C ASN A 59 4.24 -15.40 0.05
N ALA A 60 4.79 -16.48 -0.51
CA ALA A 60 5.40 -17.57 0.27
C ALA A 60 6.62 -17.14 1.10
N ARG A 61 7.34 -16.08 0.69
CA ARG A 61 8.44 -15.54 1.49
C ARG A 61 7.92 -14.90 2.78
N LEU A 62 6.86 -14.08 2.68
CA LEU A 62 6.23 -13.47 3.85
C LEU A 62 5.60 -14.52 4.77
N VAL A 63 5.03 -15.59 4.22
CA VAL A 63 4.50 -16.71 5.01
C VAL A 63 5.61 -17.42 5.78
N ARG A 64 6.73 -17.75 5.12
CA ARG A 64 7.88 -18.36 5.81
C ARG A 64 8.40 -17.48 6.94
N GLU A 65 8.55 -16.18 6.70
CA GLU A 65 8.96 -15.23 7.73
C GLU A 65 7.98 -15.21 8.92
N LEU A 66 6.67 -15.23 8.67
CA LEU A 66 5.66 -15.29 9.73
C LEU A 66 5.66 -16.63 10.47
N VAL A 67 5.98 -17.74 9.81
CA VAL A 67 6.13 -19.05 10.45
C VAL A 67 7.39 -19.10 11.30
N GLU A 68 8.53 -18.65 10.78
CA GLU A 68 9.81 -18.56 11.49
C GLU A 68 9.69 -17.69 12.75
N ASN A 69 8.95 -16.58 12.66
CA ASN A 69 8.71 -15.67 13.78
C ASN A 69 7.56 -16.12 14.71
N GLY A 70 6.98 -17.30 14.48
CA GLY A 70 5.95 -17.89 15.36
C GLY A 70 4.63 -17.12 15.38
N LEU A 71 4.30 -16.44 14.29
CA LEU A 71 3.04 -15.73 14.06
C LEU A 71 2.06 -16.57 13.24
N PHE A 72 2.56 -17.36 12.29
CA PHE A 72 1.81 -18.42 11.62
C PHE A 72 2.34 -19.79 12.03
N GLU A 73 1.49 -20.80 11.88
CA GLU A 73 1.81 -22.21 12.10
C GLU A 73 1.44 -22.98 10.83
N GLU A 74 2.36 -23.78 10.30
CA GLU A 74 2.07 -24.70 9.20
C GLU A 74 1.45 -25.97 9.78
N VAL A 75 0.19 -26.24 9.42
CA VAL A 75 -0.62 -27.34 9.96
C VAL A 75 -0.76 -28.51 8.98
N GLY A 76 -0.31 -28.31 7.75
CA GLY A 76 -0.26 -29.30 6.67
C GLY A 76 0.45 -28.70 5.46
N GLU A 77 0.77 -29.51 4.46
CA GLU A 77 1.51 -29.06 3.28
C GLU A 77 0.82 -27.87 2.59
N GLY A 78 1.41 -26.68 2.72
CA GLY A 78 0.86 -25.43 2.16
C GLY A 78 -0.40 -24.90 2.85
N LEU A 79 -0.74 -25.42 4.04
CA LEU A 79 -1.86 -24.99 4.88
C LEU A 79 -1.35 -24.37 6.18
N TYR A 80 -1.84 -23.18 6.48
CA TYR A 80 -1.36 -22.36 7.58
C TYR A 80 -2.50 -21.93 8.49
N ARG A 81 -2.17 -21.65 9.75
CA ARG A 81 -3.06 -21.08 10.76
C ARG A 81 -2.40 -19.88 11.42
N VAL A 82 -3.22 -18.93 11.87
CA VAL A 82 -2.76 -17.83 12.74
C VAL A 82 -2.46 -18.38 14.14
N VAL A 83 -1.29 -18.06 14.70
CA VAL A 83 -0.96 -18.38 16.08
C VAL A 83 -1.77 -17.50 17.03
N THR A 84 -2.61 -18.12 17.84
CA THR A 84 -3.43 -17.42 18.85
C THR A 84 -2.79 -17.49 20.22
N ARG A 85 -2.39 -16.34 20.78
CA ARG A 85 -1.94 -16.21 22.17
C ARG A 85 -2.20 -14.81 22.69
N ARG A 86 -2.13 -14.64 24.02
CA ARG A 86 -2.26 -13.33 24.67
C ARG A 86 -1.22 -12.38 24.09
N GLY A 87 -1.65 -11.22 23.64
CA GLY A 87 -0.82 -10.20 22.99
C GLY A 87 -0.63 -10.34 21.48
N LEU A 88 -1.15 -11.41 20.85
CA LEU A 88 -1.25 -11.55 19.40
C LEU A 88 -2.73 -11.56 18.98
N ALA A 89 -3.16 -12.55 18.18
CA ALA A 89 -4.55 -12.72 17.82
C ALA A 89 -5.30 -13.50 18.89
N VAL A 90 -6.47 -13.00 19.30
CA VAL A 90 -7.41 -13.73 20.15
C VAL A 90 -8.79 -13.67 19.49
N PHE A 91 -9.17 -14.74 18.79
CA PHE A 91 -10.48 -14.84 18.16
C PHE A 91 -11.58 -14.99 19.21
N GLY A 92 -12.63 -14.17 19.11
CA GLY A 92 -13.73 -14.15 20.08
C GLY A 92 -14.43 -15.51 20.23
N SER A 93 -14.52 -16.29 19.16
CA SER A 93 -15.14 -17.62 19.17
C SER A 93 -14.25 -18.73 19.75
N PHE A 94 -12.93 -18.56 19.79
CA PHE A 94 -12.03 -19.53 20.44
C PHE A 94 -12.00 -19.39 21.97
N LYS A 95 -12.65 -18.36 22.53
CA LYS A 95 -12.80 -18.20 24.00
C LYS A 95 -13.85 -19.13 24.63
N ASN A 96 -14.61 -19.90 23.82
CA ASN A 96 -15.65 -20.80 24.30
C ASN A 96 -15.43 -22.25 23.88
N GLN A 97 -14.32 -22.86 24.29
CA GLN A 97 -14.39 -24.26 24.74
C GLN A 97 -14.92 -24.30 26.19
N LYS A 98 -16.10 -23.71 26.43
CA LYS A 98 -16.86 -23.97 27.66
C LYS A 98 -18.06 -24.81 27.28
N LYS A 99 -18.20 -25.92 28.00
CA LYS A 99 -19.31 -26.87 28.01
C LYS A 99 -20.64 -26.16 27.69
N PRO A 100 -21.48 -26.68 26.77
CA PRO A 100 -22.72 -26.01 26.37
C PRO A 100 -23.56 -25.67 27.60
N LEU A 101 -23.94 -24.38 27.71
CA LEU A 101 -24.82 -23.87 28.76
C LEU A 101 -26.20 -24.50 28.64
N THR A 102 -26.80 -24.78 29.78
CA THR A 102 -28.14 -25.35 29.84
C THR A 102 -29.20 -24.29 29.44
N PRO A 103 -30.37 -24.69 28.95
CA PRO A 103 -31.41 -23.78 28.48
C PRO A 103 -31.84 -22.72 29.51
N GLU A 104 -31.71 -23.03 30.81
CA GLU A 104 -32.06 -22.14 31.92
C GLU A 104 -31.07 -20.96 32.02
N GLU A 105 -29.78 -21.20 31.85
CA GLU A 105 -28.73 -20.17 31.89
C GLU A 105 -28.81 -19.24 30.66
N ALA A 106 -29.31 -19.75 29.53
CA ALA A 106 -29.56 -18.96 28.33
C ALA A 106 -30.76 -18.01 28.49
N ALA A 107 -31.82 -18.47 29.19
CA ALA A 107 -32.99 -17.65 29.49
C ALA A 107 -32.64 -16.49 30.45
N GLU A 108 -31.84 -16.77 31.49
CA GLU A 108 -31.42 -15.76 32.47
C GLU A 108 -30.53 -14.66 31.83
N LEU A 109 -29.69 -15.05 30.87
CA LEU A 109 -28.85 -14.11 30.12
C LEU A 109 -29.65 -13.25 29.14
N HIS A 110 -30.72 -13.82 28.55
CA HIS A 110 -31.64 -13.07 27.70
C HIS A 110 -32.42 -12.02 28.51
N GLU A 111 -32.88 -12.37 29.70
CA GLU A 111 -33.59 -11.44 30.60
C GLU A 111 -32.69 -10.30 31.08
N LYS A 112 -31.45 -10.59 31.48
CA LYS A 112 -30.46 -9.56 31.85
C LYS A 112 -30.14 -8.60 30.69
N LYS A 113 -30.06 -9.11 29.46
CA LYS A 113 -29.85 -8.29 28.26
C LYS A 113 -31.07 -7.42 27.92
N ALA A 114 -32.28 -7.96 28.08
CA ALA A 114 -33.52 -7.22 27.88
C ALA A 114 -33.66 -6.06 28.88
N ALA A 115 -33.34 -6.29 30.16
CA ALA A 115 -33.36 -5.26 31.21
C ALA A 115 -32.37 -4.12 30.92
N ALA A 116 -31.14 -4.45 30.51
CA ALA A 116 -30.13 -3.45 30.13
C ALA A 116 -30.53 -2.64 28.90
N GLY A 117 -31.12 -3.29 27.88
CA GLY A 117 -31.66 -2.62 26.69
C GLY A 117 -32.79 -1.65 27.04
N HIS A 118 -33.66 -2.01 27.98
CA HIS A 118 -34.78 -1.17 28.39
C HIS A 118 -34.34 0.07 29.17
N ALA A 119 -33.31 -0.06 30.01
CA ALA A 119 -32.68 1.06 30.73
C ALA A 119 -31.99 2.05 29.78
N GLY A 120 -31.23 1.54 28.79
CA GLY A 120 -30.56 2.37 27.78
C GLY A 120 -31.54 3.15 26.89
N GLY A 121 -32.67 2.53 26.52
CA GLY A 121 -33.72 3.18 25.73
C GLY A 121 -34.39 4.35 26.46
N LYS A 122 -34.66 4.20 27.76
CA LYS A 122 -35.24 5.29 28.59
C LYS A 122 -34.30 6.48 28.73
N ALA A 123 -33.00 6.23 28.91
CA ALA A 123 -31.98 7.29 29.01
C ALA A 123 -31.81 8.06 27.68
N SER A 124 -31.81 7.36 26.54
CA SER A 124 -31.70 7.99 25.22
C SER A 124 -32.92 8.85 24.85
N GLY A 125 -34.13 8.41 25.23
CA GLY A 125 -35.36 9.17 24.99
C GLY A 125 -35.49 10.44 25.86
N ALA A 126 -34.91 10.46 27.05
CA ALA A 126 -34.84 11.65 27.91
C ALA A 126 -33.85 12.69 27.34
N ALA A 127 -32.68 12.25 26.86
CA ALA A 127 -31.67 13.13 26.27
C ALA A 127 -32.13 13.80 24.97
N ARG A 128 -32.91 13.09 24.13
CA ARG A 128 -33.48 13.68 22.89
C ARG A 128 -34.52 14.77 23.18
N ARG A 129 -35.35 14.61 24.21
CA ARG A 129 -36.35 15.62 24.61
C ARG A 129 -35.70 16.89 25.14
N ALA A 130 -34.66 16.77 25.97
CA ALA A 130 -33.89 17.92 26.47
C ALA A 130 -33.15 18.68 25.34
N LYS A 131 -32.65 17.97 24.32
CA LYS A 131 -31.94 18.59 23.19
C LYS A 131 -32.90 19.30 22.21
N ALA A 132 -34.14 18.86 22.09
CA ALA A 132 -35.17 19.51 21.28
C ALA A 132 -35.67 20.82 21.91
N GLU A 133 -35.83 20.86 23.23
CA GLU A 133 -36.23 22.08 23.97
C GLU A 133 -35.13 23.16 23.97
N ALA A 134 -33.86 22.76 23.92
CA ALA A 134 -32.72 23.69 23.80
C ALA A 134 -32.64 24.33 22.40
N ASN A 135 -32.89 23.56 21.33
CA ASN A 135 -32.83 24.06 19.95
C ASN A 135 -33.98 25.03 19.60
N ALA A 136 -35.12 24.96 20.29
CA ALA A 136 -36.24 25.88 20.05
C ALA A 136 -35.96 27.32 20.53
N LYS A 137 -35.09 27.52 21.53
CA LYS A 137 -34.75 28.84 22.09
C LYS A 137 -33.63 29.57 21.35
N GLN A 138 -32.89 28.87 20.49
CA GLN A 138 -31.74 29.42 19.76
C GLN A 138 -32.15 29.99 18.39
N ASN A 139 -33.28 29.53 17.83
CA ASN A 139 -33.74 29.91 16.48
C ASN A 139 -34.49 31.25 16.41
N GLU A 140 -34.78 31.90 17.55
CA GLU A 140 -35.42 33.24 17.59
C GLU A 140 -34.41 34.41 17.52
N ALA A 141 -33.10 34.15 17.66
CA ALA A 141 -32.08 35.19 17.76
C ALA A 141 -31.34 35.51 16.44
N ASP A 142 -31.28 34.59 15.48
CA ASP A 142 -30.36 34.70 14.32
C ASP A 142 -31.03 35.13 12.99
N ALA A 143 -32.29 35.58 13.00
CA ALA A 143 -33.03 36.00 11.80
C ALA A 143 -32.83 37.49 11.41
N LYS A 144 -31.65 38.08 11.65
CA LYS A 144 -31.28 39.42 11.15
C LYS A 144 -29.78 39.49 10.82
N GLN A 145 -29.40 39.14 9.59
CA GLN A 145 -28.43 39.89 8.75
C GLN A 145 -28.12 39.13 7.44
N THR A 146 -28.85 39.52 6.39
CA THR A 146 -28.39 39.87 5.02
C THR A 146 -26.94 39.51 4.64
N ALA A 147 -26.63 38.72 3.60
CA ALA A 147 -26.90 38.80 2.14
C ALA A 147 -25.74 39.39 1.30
N SER A 148 -25.50 38.76 0.13
CA SER A 148 -24.80 39.23 -1.10
C SER A 148 -23.26 39.03 -1.13
N THR A 149 -22.52 38.72 -2.22
CA THR A 149 -22.75 38.65 -3.69
C THR A 149 -21.53 37.98 -4.42
N SER A 150 -21.76 37.33 -5.59
CA SER A 150 -20.97 37.34 -6.88
C SER A 150 -19.45 37.00 -6.96
N THR A 151 -18.82 36.50 -8.05
CA THR A 151 -19.12 36.01 -9.43
C THR A 151 -17.79 35.63 -10.18
N LYS A 152 -17.75 34.52 -10.96
CA LYS A 152 -16.99 34.15 -12.23
C LYS A 152 -15.45 34.47 -12.39
N GLN A 153 -14.59 33.85 -13.25
CA GLN A 153 -14.66 33.01 -14.47
C GLN A 153 -13.26 32.43 -14.90
N THR A 154 -13.24 31.20 -15.49
CA THR A 154 -12.49 30.61 -16.66
C THR A 154 -11.07 30.99 -17.16
N GLY A 155 -10.30 29.97 -17.64
CA GLY A 155 -9.41 30.04 -18.86
C GLY A 155 -8.21 29.04 -18.94
N SER A 156 -7.93 28.46 -20.11
CA SER A 156 -7.05 27.28 -20.44
C SER A 156 -5.77 27.61 -21.26
N THR A 157 -4.78 26.68 -21.46
CA THR A 157 -4.22 26.19 -22.78
C THR A 157 -2.67 25.82 -22.91
N THR A 158 -2.37 24.56 -23.36
CA THR A 158 -1.26 23.89 -24.17
C THR A 158 0.30 23.93 -24.02
N VAL A 159 0.91 22.80 -24.49
CA VAL A 159 2.32 22.24 -24.62
C VAL A 159 3.10 22.69 -25.90
N PRO A 160 4.44 22.41 -26.14
CA PRO A 160 4.95 21.14 -26.80
C PRO A 160 6.46 20.70 -26.59
N ASN A 161 6.91 19.66 -27.34
CA ASN A 161 8.00 18.63 -27.18
C ASN A 161 9.17 18.67 -28.24
N GLN A 162 10.37 18.03 -28.06
CA GLN A 162 11.44 17.70 -29.08
C GLN A 162 12.43 16.50 -28.73
N THR A 163 13.20 15.95 -29.72
CA THR A 163 13.74 14.54 -29.87
C THR A 163 15.23 14.36 -30.39
N MET A 164 15.87 13.14 -30.22
CA MET A 164 16.97 12.39 -30.98
C MET A 164 18.51 12.51 -30.64
N PRO A 165 19.50 11.61 -31.03
CA PRO A 165 19.59 10.15 -31.39
C PRO A 165 20.84 9.32 -30.83
N SER A 166 20.97 8.02 -31.26
CA SER A 166 21.75 6.83 -30.77
C SER A 166 23.15 6.50 -31.41
N SER A 167 23.96 5.58 -30.80
CA SER A 167 24.93 4.66 -31.46
C SER A 167 25.35 3.44 -30.58
N SER A 168 25.68 2.29 -31.21
CA SER A 168 26.02 0.95 -30.64
C SER A 168 27.41 0.44 -31.16
N PRO A 169 28.07 -0.58 -30.53
CA PRO A 169 28.18 -1.91 -31.18
C PRO A 169 28.31 -3.16 -30.25
N ASN A 170 28.10 -4.35 -30.84
CA ASN A 170 28.11 -5.74 -30.30
C ASN A 170 29.53 -6.38 -30.26
N PRO A 171 29.81 -7.47 -29.50
CA PRO A 171 29.84 -8.83 -30.10
C PRO A 171 29.45 -10.03 -29.19
N SER A 172 29.19 -11.18 -29.84
CA SER A 172 28.78 -12.51 -29.32
C SER A 172 29.91 -13.34 -28.64
N GLY A 173 29.53 -14.23 -27.72
CA GLY A 173 30.37 -14.99 -26.75
C GLY A 173 31.06 -16.29 -27.22
N PRO A 174 31.49 -17.17 -26.27
CA PRO A 174 30.54 -18.16 -25.73
C PRO A 174 30.54 -18.37 -24.19
N GLU A 175 29.39 -18.88 -23.77
CA GLU A 175 28.89 -19.43 -22.49
C GLU A 175 29.83 -19.72 -21.30
N SER A 176 29.45 -19.18 -20.15
CA SER A 176 29.64 -19.82 -18.85
C SER A 176 28.44 -19.51 -17.93
N LYS A 177 27.85 -20.55 -17.33
CA LYS A 177 26.87 -20.41 -16.24
C LYS A 177 27.59 -19.82 -15.03
N GLN A 178 27.69 -18.51 -14.98
CA GLN A 178 28.14 -17.78 -13.81
C GLN A 178 26.92 -17.32 -13.04
N THR A 179 26.84 -17.71 -11.77
CA THR A 179 25.92 -17.10 -10.81
C THR A 179 26.42 -15.68 -10.58
N VAL A 180 26.00 -14.76 -11.46
CA VAL A 180 26.42 -13.35 -11.44
C VAL A 180 25.87 -12.69 -10.18
N SER A 181 26.73 -12.02 -9.43
CA SER A 181 26.34 -11.30 -8.21
C SER A 181 25.45 -10.09 -8.53
N ILE A 182 24.62 -9.65 -7.57
CA ILE A 182 23.73 -8.48 -7.75
C ILE A 182 24.53 -7.23 -8.17
N ALA A 183 25.72 -7.05 -7.60
CA ALA A 183 26.62 -5.93 -7.94
C ALA A 183 27.15 -6.00 -9.38
N GLU A 184 27.46 -7.20 -9.89
CA GLU A 184 27.87 -7.39 -11.28
C GLU A 184 26.70 -7.19 -12.25
N ILE A 185 25.47 -7.55 -11.86
CA ILE A 185 24.25 -7.26 -12.63
C ILE A 185 24.00 -5.75 -12.69
N GLU A 186 24.17 -5.03 -11.57
CA GLU A 186 24.03 -3.58 -11.50
C GLU A 186 25.11 -2.86 -12.33
N ALA A 187 26.37 -3.30 -12.27
CA ALA A 187 27.44 -2.78 -13.10
C ALA A 187 27.20 -3.04 -14.61
N ARG A 188 26.68 -4.22 -14.96
CA ARG A 188 26.32 -4.57 -16.35
C ARG A 188 25.13 -3.77 -16.84
N ALA A 189 24.15 -3.52 -15.98
CA ALA A 189 22.98 -2.68 -16.27
C ALA A 189 23.39 -1.24 -16.63
N MET A 190 24.42 -0.70 -15.99
CA MET A 190 24.95 0.63 -16.30
C MET A 190 25.68 0.69 -17.65
N LEU A 191 26.34 -0.41 -18.06
CA LEU A 191 27.12 -0.48 -19.30
C LEU A 191 26.28 -0.86 -20.53
N ASP A 192 25.37 -1.81 -20.39
CA ASP A 192 24.46 -2.26 -21.43
C ASP A 192 23.11 -2.71 -20.83
N PRO A 193 22.14 -1.77 -20.71
CA PRO A 193 20.80 -2.08 -20.23
C PRO A 193 20.10 -3.16 -21.06
N PHE A 194 20.33 -3.20 -22.37
CA PHE A 194 19.70 -4.18 -23.25
C PHE A 194 20.25 -5.58 -23.02
N ALA A 195 21.57 -5.76 -23.03
CA ALA A 195 22.17 -7.08 -22.82
C ALA A 195 21.79 -7.66 -21.44
N THR A 196 21.73 -6.79 -20.43
CA THR A 196 21.27 -7.17 -19.09
C THR A 196 19.80 -7.59 -19.11
N ALA A 197 18.92 -6.80 -19.72
CA ALA A 197 17.50 -7.13 -19.86
C ALA A 197 17.28 -8.43 -20.65
N TRP A 198 18.01 -8.62 -21.76
CA TRP A 198 17.96 -9.82 -22.57
C TRP A 198 18.34 -11.05 -21.75
N SER A 199 19.46 -11.00 -21.03
CA SER A 199 19.92 -12.10 -20.16
C SER A 199 18.89 -12.49 -19.09
N LEU A 200 18.24 -11.50 -18.48
CA LEU A 200 17.22 -11.69 -17.45
C LEU A 200 15.87 -12.17 -17.99
N TYR A 201 15.62 -12.04 -19.29
CA TYR A 201 14.30 -12.29 -19.84
C TYR A 201 13.90 -13.77 -19.68
N PRO A 202 12.66 -14.08 -19.22
CA PRO A 202 12.29 -15.47 -18.86
C PRO A 202 12.39 -16.47 -20.00
N LYS A 203 12.23 -16.00 -21.24
CA LYS A 203 12.15 -16.86 -22.42
C LYS A 203 13.04 -16.35 -23.54
N HIS A 204 14.13 -17.07 -23.77
CA HIS A 204 15.10 -16.80 -24.84
C HIS A 204 14.66 -17.37 -26.20
N THR A 205 13.36 -17.32 -26.49
CA THR A 205 12.84 -17.74 -27.80
C THR A 205 12.77 -16.55 -28.74
N GLY A 206 13.55 -16.57 -29.82
CA GLY A 206 13.54 -15.54 -30.87
C GLY A 206 14.91 -14.95 -31.15
N SER A 207 14.95 -13.96 -32.05
CA SER A 207 16.20 -13.30 -32.45
C SER A 207 16.56 -12.18 -31.47
N PRO A 208 17.78 -12.19 -30.88
CA PRO A 208 18.27 -11.08 -30.06
C PRO A 208 18.36 -9.78 -30.85
N ASP A 209 18.64 -9.83 -32.15
CA ASP A 209 18.68 -8.65 -33.00
C ASP A 209 17.31 -8.02 -33.19
N ARG A 210 16.26 -8.84 -33.36
CA ARG A 210 14.88 -8.34 -33.38
C ARG A 210 14.51 -7.66 -32.07
N ALA A 211 14.86 -8.27 -30.94
CA ALA A 211 14.60 -7.67 -29.63
C ALA A 211 15.37 -6.34 -29.45
N ARG A 212 16.60 -6.26 -29.95
CA ARG A 212 17.41 -5.04 -29.91
C ARG A 212 16.82 -3.92 -30.77
N ILE A 213 16.31 -4.26 -31.96
CA ILE A 213 15.60 -3.31 -32.83
C ILE A 213 14.35 -2.78 -32.14
N ALA A 214 13.52 -3.66 -31.57
CA ALA A 214 12.30 -3.28 -30.87
C ALA A 214 12.61 -2.39 -29.65
N TRP A 215 13.63 -2.75 -28.87
CA TRP A 215 14.10 -1.96 -27.73
C TRP A 215 14.52 -0.54 -28.16
N GLN A 216 15.37 -0.42 -29.18
CA GLN A 216 15.83 0.88 -29.68
C GLN A 216 14.68 1.72 -30.24
N ALA A 217 13.72 1.09 -30.94
CA ALA A 217 12.54 1.80 -31.42
C ALA A 217 11.73 2.43 -30.28
N ILE A 218 11.60 1.74 -29.14
CA ILE A 218 10.93 2.30 -27.95
C ILE A 218 11.75 3.45 -27.33
N VAL A 219 13.06 3.27 -27.16
CA VAL A 219 13.94 4.28 -26.55
C VAL A 219 14.01 5.56 -27.38
N ASP A 220 14.05 5.43 -28.71
CA ASP A 220 14.07 6.55 -29.65
C ASP A 220 12.67 7.17 -29.87
N GLY A 221 11.61 6.55 -29.34
CA GLY A 221 10.23 6.98 -29.59
C GLY A 221 9.76 6.75 -31.02
N ARG A 222 10.39 5.82 -31.74
CA ARG A 222 10.02 5.38 -33.11
C ARG A 222 9.03 4.21 -33.13
N ALA A 223 8.81 3.57 -31.98
CA ALA A 223 7.81 2.52 -31.83
C ALA A 223 6.38 3.08 -31.84
N VAL A 224 5.41 2.23 -32.17
CA VAL A 224 3.97 2.55 -32.02
C VAL A 224 3.58 2.68 -30.54
N THR A 225 4.33 2.03 -29.66
CA THR A 225 4.13 2.05 -28.21
C THR A 225 4.84 3.25 -27.57
N PRO A 226 4.36 3.72 -26.38
CA PRO A 226 4.96 4.85 -25.67
C PRO A 226 6.47 4.73 -25.44
N ARG A 227 7.20 5.84 -25.66
CA ARG A 227 8.64 5.92 -25.37
C ARG A 227 8.93 5.58 -23.90
N ALA A 228 10.00 4.83 -23.66
CA ALA A 228 10.51 4.53 -22.32
C ALA A 228 12.03 4.62 -22.30
N THR A 229 12.61 4.98 -21.15
CA THR A 229 14.07 5.03 -21.00
C THR A 229 14.65 3.61 -20.92
N PRO A 230 15.94 3.40 -21.25
CA PRO A 230 16.59 2.09 -21.11
C PRO A 230 16.47 1.51 -19.69
N GLU A 231 16.55 2.36 -18.66
CA GLU A 231 16.45 1.97 -17.25
C GLU A 231 15.02 1.56 -16.90
N ALA A 232 14.03 2.29 -17.38
CA ALA A 232 12.62 1.96 -17.17
C ALA A 232 12.24 0.64 -17.84
N LEU A 233 12.77 0.38 -19.04
CA LEU A 233 12.59 -0.90 -19.74
C LEU A 233 13.30 -2.05 -19.03
N LEU A 234 14.53 -1.85 -18.54
CA LEU A 234 15.24 -2.86 -17.75
C LEU A 234 14.49 -3.19 -16.45
N ALA A 235 13.97 -2.16 -15.77
CA ALA A 235 13.14 -2.35 -14.58
C ALA A 235 11.85 -3.11 -14.89
N ALA A 236 11.20 -2.82 -16.03
CA ALA A 236 10.02 -3.53 -16.49
C ALA A 236 10.32 -5.01 -16.76
N VAL A 237 11.42 -5.32 -17.45
CA VAL A 237 11.86 -6.71 -17.68
C VAL A 237 12.16 -7.44 -16.38
N THR A 238 12.85 -6.79 -15.45
CA THR A 238 13.17 -7.38 -14.14
C THR A 238 11.90 -7.73 -13.35
N ARG A 239 10.89 -6.84 -13.37
CA ARG A 239 9.60 -7.08 -12.71
C ARG A 239 8.81 -8.18 -13.38
N TYR A 240 8.78 -8.19 -14.72
CA TYR A 240 8.12 -9.23 -15.49
C TYR A 240 8.75 -10.60 -15.24
N GLN A 241 10.08 -10.68 -15.20
CA GLN A 241 10.80 -11.90 -14.85
C GLN A 241 10.43 -12.39 -13.45
N LYS A 242 10.40 -11.49 -12.47
CA LYS A 242 9.96 -11.81 -11.12
C LYS A 242 8.53 -12.36 -11.10
N ALA A 243 7.60 -11.76 -11.85
CA ALA A 243 6.21 -12.19 -11.90
C ALA A 243 6.04 -13.57 -12.56
N VAL A 244 6.79 -13.87 -13.62
CA VAL A 244 6.80 -15.21 -14.23
C VAL A 244 7.33 -16.23 -13.23
N ARG A 245 8.46 -15.92 -12.57
CA ARG A 245 9.05 -16.80 -11.54
C ARG A 245 8.11 -17.04 -10.36
N ASP A 246 7.40 -16.01 -9.91
CA ASP A 246 6.51 -16.08 -8.76
C ASP A 246 5.13 -16.69 -9.11
N GLY A 247 4.88 -17.00 -10.39
CA GLY A 247 3.66 -17.64 -10.90
C GLY A 247 2.49 -16.69 -11.14
N ASP A 248 2.73 -15.37 -11.10
CA ASP A 248 1.72 -14.33 -11.35
C ASP A 248 1.46 -14.15 -12.85
N ALA A 249 2.43 -14.52 -13.70
CA ALA A 249 2.28 -14.62 -15.14
C ALA A 249 2.47 -16.09 -15.57
N ASP A 250 1.51 -16.67 -16.29
CA ASP A 250 1.58 -18.06 -16.75
C ASP A 250 2.70 -18.21 -17.80
N ASP A 251 3.74 -18.95 -17.42
CA ASP A 251 4.96 -19.18 -18.21
C ASP A 251 4.68 -19.71 -19.64
N ARG A 252 3.56 -20.44 -19.83
CA ARG A 252 3.16 -20.97 -21.14
C ARG A 252 2.83 -19.87 -22.14
N PHE A 253 2.39 -18.71 -21.67
CA PHE A 253 2.01 -17.57 -22.52
C PHE A 253 3.11 -16.51 -22.62
N VAL A 254 4.29 -16.76 -22.03
CA VAL A 254 5.43 -15.86 -22.18
C VAL A 254 5.88 -15.85 -23.64
N LYS A 255 5.83 -14.67 -24.25
CA LYS A 255 6.31 -14.39 -25.61
C LYS A 255 7.81 -14.14 -25.58
N GLY A 256 8.48 -14.26 -26.73
CA GLY A 256 9.87 -13.80 -26.85
C GLY A 256 9.97 -12.28 -26.66
N MET A 257 11.07 -11.80 -26.08
CA MET A 257 11.24 -10.39 -25.67
C MET A 257 10.92 -9.40 -26.79
N GLY A 258 11.39 -9.63 -28.02
CA GLY A 258 11.10 -8.71 -29.14
C GLY A 258 9.61 -8.56 -29.42
N ARG A 259 8.86 -9.66 -29.43
CA ARG A 259 7.40 -9.63 -29.61
C ARG A 259 6.69 -8.99 -28.43
N TRP A 260 7.16 -9.27 -27.21
CA TRP A 260 6.64 -8.65 -26.00
C TRP A 260 6.83 -7.12 -26.00
N LEU A 261 7.99 -6.63 -26.48
CA LEU A 261 8.25 -5.20 -26.64
C LEU A 261 7.37 -4.56 -27.74
N GLU A 262 7.31 -5.18 -28.92
CA GLU A 262 6.52 -4.69 -30.07
C GLU A 262 5.03 -4.58 -29.76
N GLU A 263 4.48 -5.51 -28.98
CA GLU A 263 3.06 -5.53 -28.59
C GLU A 263 2.77 -4.69 -27.34
N GLY A 264 3.75 -3.95 -26.81
CA GLY A 264 3.57 -3.08 -25.64
C GLY A 264 3.45 -3.82 -24.31
N GLY A 265 3.88 -5.08 -24.25
CA GLY A 265 3.80 -5.90 -23.04
C GLY A 265 4.60 -5.36 -21.86
N TYR A 266 5.52 -4.42 -22.06
CA TYR A 266 6.28 -3.75 -21.00
C TYR A 266 5.50 -2.65 -20.27
N LEU A 267 4.42 -2.14 -20.85
CA LEU A 267 3.71 -0.96 -20.34
C LEU A 267 3.17 -1.18 -18.93
N ASP A 268 2.59 -2.36 -18.68
CA ASP A 268 2.06 -2.74 -17.36
C ASP A 268 3.15 -2.94 -16.29
N TRP A 269 4.41 -3.07 -16.73
CA TRP A 269 5.56 -3.37 -15.87
C TRP A 269 6.48 -2.18 -15.66
N LEU A 270 6.24 -1.08 -16.37
CA LEU A 270 6.98 0.16 -16.19
C LEU A 270 6.95 0.60 -14.72
N PRO A 271 8.03 1.23 -14.23
CA PRO A 271 7.98 1.91 -12.94
C PRO A 271 6.78 2.85 -12.91
N ALA A 272 5.87 2.61 -11.96
CA ALA A 272 4.79 3.55 -11.70
C ALA A 272 5.44 4.92 -11.48
N PRO A 273 4.87 6.01 -12.03
CA PRO A 273 5.33 7.34 -11.69
C PRO A 273 5.34 7.46 -10.15
N PRO A 274 6.32 8.16 -9.58
CA PRO A 274 6.35 8.37 -8.14
C PRO A 274 4.98 8.88 -7.73
N LYS A 275 4.32 8.18 -6.79
CA LYS A 275 3.04 8.65 -6.26
C LYS A 275 3.30 10.07 -5.73
N PRO A 276 2.50 11.08 -6.13
CA PRO A 276 2.65 12.43 -5.60
C PRO A 276 2.61 12.29 -4.09
N ARG A 277 3.68 12.76 -3.43
CA ARG A 277 4.02 12.27 -2.10
C ARG A 277 2.86 12.52 -1.14
N TYR A 278 2.13 13.65 -1.23
CA TYR A 278 0.96 13.93 -0.40
C TYR A 278 0.10 15.05 -1.03
N THR A 279 -1.19 14.78 -1.29
CA THR A 279 -2.19 15.83 -1.61
C THR A 279 -3.35 15.78 -0.62
N TRP A 280 -3.71 16.91 0.00
CA TRP A 280 -4.91 17.03 0.84
C TRP A 280 -5.44 18.47 0.81
N GLY A 281 -6.69 18.64 0.38
CA GLY A 281 -7.27 19.98 0.20
C GLY A 281 -6.51 20.78 -0.86
N ILE A 282 -6.09 21.99 -0.50
CA ILE A 282 -5.28 22.88 -1.36
C ILE A 282 -3.78 22.55 -1.36
N CYS A 283 -3.33 21.70 -0.43
CA CYS A 283 -1.92 21.36 -0.27
C CYS A 283 -1.55 20.24 -1.24
N ASP A 284 -1.17 20.61 -2.46
CA ASP A 284 -0.52 19.73 -3.41
C ASP A 284 1.01 19.91 -3.40
N GLU A 285 1.70 19.21 -4.30
CA GLU A 285 3.17 19.23 -4.36
C GLU A 285 3.72 20.63 -4.70
N GLN A 286 3.03 21.38 -5.55
CA GLN A 286 3.41 22.75 -5.90
C GLN A 286 3.18 23.69 -4.71
N TRP A 287 2.04 23.55 -4.03
CA TRP A 287 1.75 24.32 -2.84
C TRP A 287 2.79 24.09 -1.73
N LEU A 288 3.19 22.83 -1.50
CA LEU A 288 4.26 22.49 -0.54
C LEU A 288 5.60 23.09 -0.94
N GLN A 289 5.91 23.11 -2.24
CA GLN A 289 7.12 23.72 -2.76
C GLN A 289 7.16 25.22 -2.45
N ASP A 290 6.05 25.93 -2.70
CA ASP A 290 5.95 27.37 -2.53
C ASP A 290 5.91 27.78 -1.05
N HIS A 291 5.23 27.01 -0.20
CA HIS A 291 4.94 27.41 1.19
C HIS A 291 5.90 26.81 2.22
N ILE A 292 6.64 25.73 1.89
CA ILE A 292 7.55 25.07 2.85
C ILE A 292 8.92 24.81 2.23
N LEU A 293 9.00 24.03 1.15
CA LEU A 293 10.28 23.46 0.69
C LEU A 293 11.25 24.51 0.14
N SER A 294 10.76 25.58 -0.48
CA SER A 294 11.60 26.70 -0.95
C SER A 294 12.18 27.55 0.18
N GLN A 295 11.65 27.44 1.39
CA GLN A 295 11.98 28.29 2.54
C GLN A 295 12.81 27.58 3.61
N VAL A 296 13.03 26.27 3.47
CA VAL A 296 13.80 25.45 4.42
C VAL A 296 14.95 24.74 3.70
N PRO A 297 16.04 24.36 4.39
CA PRO A 297 17.12 23.63 3.74
C PRO A 297 16.63 22.30 3.15
N GLU A 298 17.16 21.94 1.99
CA GLU A 298 16.79 20.69 1.29
C GLU A 298 16.94 19.48 2.23
N GLY A 299 15.94 18.59 2.22
CA GLY A 299 15.90 17.42 3.11
C GLY A 299 15.47 17.70 4.55
N SER A 300 15.21 18.95 4.95
CA SER A 300 14.80 19.29 6.33
C SER A 300 13.33 18.98 6.63
N PHE A 301 12.47 18.95 5.61
CA PHE A 301 11.05 18.63 5.75
C PHE A 301 10.80 17.13 5.68
N GLU A 302 11.26 16.41 6.70
CA GLU A 302 11.15 14.95 6.82
C GLU A 302 10.76 14.49 8.23
N GLY A 303 10.36 13.23 8.37
CA GLY A 303 10.11 12.61 9.68
C GLY A 303 8.89 13.17 10.42
N SER A 304 9.03 13.43 11.72
CA SER A 304 7.91 13.77 12.61
C SER A 304 7.23 15.09 12.25
N ILE A 305 7.98 16.06 11.68
CA ILE A 305 7.42 17.38 11.35
C ILE A 305 6.42 17.32 10.19
N VAL A 306 6.67 16.42 9.22
CA VAL A 306 5.74 16.12 8.12
C VAL A 306 4.45 15.50 8.67
N GLY A 307 4.58 14.57 9.62
CA GLY A 307 3.43 13.96 10.30
C GLY A 307 2.56 14.98 11.04
N THR A 308 3.19 15.89 11.80
CA THR A 308 2.49 16.95 12.54
C THR A 308 1.78 17.93 11.61
N PHE A 309 2.44 18.35 10.51
CA PHE A 309 1.82 19.20 9.50
C PHE A 309 0.55 18.57 8.93
N TRP A 310 0.64 17.33 8.42
CA TRP A 310 -0.52 16.67 7.83
C TRP A 310 -1.61 16.33 8.84
N ALA A 311 -1.27 16.04 10.09
CA ALA A 311 -2.26 15.83 11.14
C ALA A 311 -3.08 17.11 11.39
N ASN A 312 -2.44 18.28 11.36
CA ASN A 312 -3.11 19.57 11.50
C ASN A 312 -4.04 19.87 10.32
N VAL A 313 -3.54 19.73 9.09
CA VAL A 313 -4.31 19.98 7.86
C VAL A 313 -5.51 19.03 7.75
N LYS A 314 -5.33 17.75 8.08
CA LYS A 314 -6.42 16.75 8.06
C LYS A 314 -7.47 16.98 9.14
N ALA A 315 -7.09 17.57 10.27
CA ALA A 315 -8.00 17.97 11.33
C ALA A 315 -8.77 19.26 11.01
N GLY A 316 -8.58 19.85 9.82
CA GLY A 316 -9.22 21.10 9.39
C GLY A 316 -8.51 22.35 9.89
N GLY A 317 -7.26 22.24 10.33
CA GLY A 317 -6.43 23.41 10.64
C GLY A 317 -6.01 24.16 9.38
N ASP A 318 -5.71 25.45 9.54
CA ASP A 318 -5.27 26.32 8.45
C ASP A 318 -3.88 25.87 7.92
N PRO A 319 -3.80 25.43 6.66
CA PRO A 319 -2.56 24.92 6.08
C PRO A 319 -1.46 25.98 5.99
N GLU A 320 -1.78 27.24 5.73
CA GLU A 320 -0.77 28.31 5.64
C GLU A 320 -0.10 28.54 7.00
N GLN A 321 -0.91 28.63 8.07
CA GLN A 321 -0.38 28.76 9.43
C GLN A 321 0.41 27.52 9.86
N ALA A 322 0.00 26.33 9.43
CA ALA A 322 0.75 25.10 9.70
C ALA A 322 2.10 25.11 8.98
N ALA A 323 2.15 25.57 7.71
CA ALA A 323 3.38 25.71 6.93
C ALA A 323 4.33 26.74 7.56
N GLU A 324 3.85 27.91 7.96
CA GLU A 324 4.67 28.94 8.62
C GLU A 324 5.33 28.41 9.91
N ARG A 325 4.59 27.62 10.71
CA ARG A 325 5.12 27.00 11.92
C ARG A 325 6.25 26.02 11.60
N VAL A 326 6.07 25.21 10.56
CA VAL A 326 7.08 24.26 10.08
C VAL A 326 8.33 24.99 9.61
N VAL A 327 8.18 26.00 8.75
CA VAL A 327 9.30 26.81 8.24
C VAL A 327 10.05 27.46 9.40
N LYS A 328 9.33 28.09 10.33
CA LYS A 328 9.94 28.71 11.51
C LYS A 328 10.70 27.70 12.38
N GLU A 329 10.16 26.51 12.57
CA GLU A 329 10.81 25.47 13.37
C GLU A 329 12.09 24.94 12.70
N LEU A 330 12.06 24.69 11.39
CA LEU A 330 13.21 24.16 10.65
C LEU A 330 14.30 25.21 10.46
N THR A 331 13.93 26.45 10.15
CA THR A 331 14.89 27.56 10.02
C THR A 331 15.54 27.91 11.36
N ARG A 332 14.85 27.72 12.49
CA ARG A 332 15.46 27.87 13.83
C ARG A 332 16.47 26.77 14.14
N LYS A 333 16.20 25.52 13.73
CA LYS A 333 17.12 24.38 13.95
C LYS A 333 18.36 24.43 13.06
N GLY A 334 18.30 25.13 11.92
CA GLY A 334 19.41 25.25 10.96
C GLY A 334 20.43 26.36 11.25
N ARG A 335 20.25 27.20 12.29
CA ARG A 335 21.22 28.26 12.61
C ARG A 335 22.27 27.73 13.59
N PRO A 336 23.58 27.67 13.23
CA PRO A 336 24.62 27.34 14.18
C PRO A 336 24.71 28.45 15.24
N SER A 337 24.79 28.04 16.51
CA SER A 337 25.04 28.90 17.68
C SER A 337 26.48 29.39 17.72
#